data_AF-A0A1G8Q5M1-F1
#
_entry.id   AF-A0A1G8Q5M1-F1
#
_cell.length_a   1.000
_cell.length_b   1.000
_cell.length_c   1.000
_cell.angle_alpha   90.00
_cell.angle_beta   90.00
_cell.angle_gamma   90.00
#
_symmetry.space_group_name_H-M   'P 1'
#
loop_
_entity.id
_entity.type
_entity.pdbx_description
1 polymer ?
#
loop_
_entity_poly.entity_id
_entity_poly.type
_entity_poly.pdbx_seq_one_letter_code
_entity_poly.pdbx_strand_id
1 'polypeptide(L)'
;MRRETKARLLVGFVLWIGSLVLFPLGYIERLLLFAFFITVPLALFVVEHPGRDGETSRLYRMIVRLHLPMAVIGTLSFAYPAGKLAGLLSLSWVLFTCLIGLYGLLRFLKRGFYFLEEFCIDAGLMYMTLGGFWFAAHRFGFDVMNFGSLIILLTAIHFHYSSLAVPIFTGLLGRTMEKTKLYRWMAAGNVISPLLIAVGITYSRTVEWLAVIFFACCLLVYVYYTFRMICVEKKGGFTKASLALSSLSLLLTMGFAVSYGIGRGFGIQWVSIPTMVLIHGTGNTFGFVFLGLLAWTSIRPEARTSASGIPYSRLYGQWKIGAEFLEQAGWLDTSRKPVRGLVDDFSMYENRQFQPSRLHVCIRDFYERTLTYELTARVRWLRGFAFLSRLYKPVAEKIEQLNLPLNDEEEQVMEGTIVPVNSERDGRQNVRAWIRKDCVTGKTIFVAAYSHHTYEAETYMNIALPLPCGNMTGVLRLMHDETDGLILTSVPGNRIKGDEGIYYVFPYFFLRLPLNETFHVRSGEEESLYADHRMWIFGIPFLTISYCIKHKKPS
;
A
#
# COMPACT_ATOMS: atom_id res chain seq x y z
N MET A 1 -13.90 -9.50 -19.49
CA MET A 1 -12.51 -9.58 -18.97
C MET A 1 -11.68 -10.78 -19.47
N ARG A 2 -11.85 -12.04 -19.02
CA ARG A 2 -10.96 -13.16 -19.45
C ARG A 2 -10.89 -13.39 -20.98
N ARG A 3 -12.03 -13.26 -21.68
CA ARG A 3 -12.10 -13.40 -23.14
C ARG A 3 -11.41 -12.25 -23.88
N GLU A 4 -11.57 -11.02 -23.36
CA GLU A 4 -10.90 -9.83 -23.90
C GLU A 4 -9.39 -9.87 -23.67
N THR A 5 -8.94 -10.35 -22.51
CA THR A 5 -7.50 -10.57 -22.25
C THR A 5 -6.92 -11.56 -23.24
N LYS A 6 -7.57 -12.71 -23.48
CA LYS A 6 -7.12 -13.69 -24.49
C LYS A 6 -7.02 -13.08 -25.89
N ALA A 7 -8.02 -12.32 -26.31
CA ALA A 7 -8.00 -11.65 -27.60
C ALA A 7 -6.84 -10.64 -27.71
N ARG A 8 -6.60 -9.84 -26.67
CA ARG A 8 -5.48 -8.88 -26.62
C ARG A 8 -4.12 -9.56 -26.64
N LEU A 9 -3.97 -10.70 -25.96
CA LEU A 9 -2.73 -11.48 -26.00
C LEU A 9 -2.47 -12.06 -27.38
N LEU A 10 -3.52 -12.55 -28.05
CA LEU A 10 -3.40 -13.03 -29.43
C LEU A 10 -2.96 -11.90 -30.37
N VAL A 11 -3.62 -10.73 -30.28
CA VAL A 11 -3.24 -9.55 -31.06
C VAL A 11 -1.81 -9.11 -30.74
N GLY A 12 -1.43 -9.06 -29.46
CA GLY A 12 -0.08 -8.76 -29.03
C GLY A 12 0.95 -9.74 -29.59
N PHE A 13 0.63 -11.03 -29.60
CA PHE A 13 1.52 -12.06 -30.16
C PHE A 13 1.71 -11.89 -31.66
N VAL A 14 0.63 -11.62 -32.41
CA VAL A 14 0.70 -11.32 -33.85
C VAL A 14 1.51 -10.07 -34.12
N LEU A 15 1.31 -8.99 -33.34
CA LEU A 15 2.08 -7.75 -33.48
C LEU A 15 3.57 -7.95 -33.15
N TRP A 16 3.88 -8.75 -32.12
CA TRP A 16 5.25 -9.10 -31.80
C TRP A 16 5.90 -9.88 -32.95
N ILE A 17 5.27 -10.94 -33.46
CA ILE A 17 5.79 -11.69 -34.62
C ILE A 17 5.96 -10.77 -35.84
N GLY A 18 4.96 -9.92 -36.12
CA GLY A 18 5.05 -8.93 -37.19
C GLY A 18 6.25 -7.98 -37.03
N SER A 19 6.53 -7.54 -35.80
CA SER A 19 7.69 -6.67 -35.53
C SER A 19 9.03 -7.35 -35.82
N LEU A 20 9.12 -8.69 -35.66
CA LEU A 20 10.34 -9.44 -35.96
C LEU A 20 10.64 -9.47 -37.47
N VAL A 21 9.61 -9.33 -38.30
CA VAL A 21 9.73 -9.35 -39.77
C VAL A 21 9.90 -7.93 -40.32
N LEU A 22 9.19 -6.97 -39.75
CA LEU A 22 9.11 -5.60 -40.27
C LEU A 22 10.28 -4.70 -39.88
N PHE A 23 11.00 -5.02 -38.80
CA PHE A 23 12.08 -4.17 -38.28
C PHE A 23 13.40 -4.93 -38.18
N PRO A 24 14.56 -4.28 -38.42
CA PRO A 24 15.88 -4.88 -38.28
C PRO A 24 16.29 -4.97 -36.80
N LEU A 25 15.62 -5.85 -36.04
CA LEU A 25 15.79 -5.96 -34.60
C LEU A 25 16.94 -6.91 -34.22
N GLY A 26 17.83 -6.41 -33.35
CA GLY A 26 18.76 -7.25 -32.60
C GLY A 26 18.03 -8.14 -31.58
N TYR A 27 18.77 -9.07 -30.98
CA TYR A 27 18.16 -10.10 -30.12
C TYR A 27 17.49 -9.52 -28.87
N ILE A 28 18.11 -8.52 -28.23
CA ILE A 28 17.60 -7.90 -27.00
C ILE A 28 16.33 -7.10 -27.31
N GLU A 29 16.30 -6.39 -28.43
CA GLU A 29 15.15 -5.62 -28.89
C GLU A 29 13.93 -6.53 -29.11
N ARG A 30 14.13 -7.73 -29.68
CA ARG A 30 13.05 -8.72 -29.85
C ARG A 30 12.46 -9.16 -28.52
N LEU A 31 13.31 -9.40 -27.51
CA LEU A 31 12.86 -9.75 -26.16
C LEU A 31 12.18 -8.55 -25.46
N LEU A 32 12.65 -7.32 -25.70
CA LEU A 32 12.01 -6.11 -25.18
C LEU A 32 10.61 -5.91 -25.78
N LEU A 33 10.45 -6.11 -27.10
CA LEU A 33 9.13 -6.04 -27.74
C LEU A 33 8.21 -7.18 -27.30
N PHE A 34 8.75 -8.35 -26.95
CA PHE A 34 7.94 -9.39 -26.30
C PHE A 34 7.37 -8.88 -24.97
N ALA A 35 8.13 -8.08 -24.22
CA ALA A 35 7.61 -7.46 -23.01
C ALA A 35 6.50 -6.44 -23.30
N PHE A 36 6.65 -5.62 -24.34
CA PHE A 36 5.66 -4.61 -24.73
C PHE A 36 4.30 -5.25 -25.02
N PHE A 37 4.30 -6.34 -25.79
CA PHE A 37 3.08 -6.92 -26.32
C PHE A 37 2.51 -8.06 -25.46
N ILE A 38 3.34 -8.76 -24.67
CA ILE A 38 2.94 -9.96 -23.92
C ILE A 38 3.17 -9.81 -22.41
N THR A 39 4.42 -9.59 -21.97
CA THR A 39 4.77 -9.63 -20.54
C THR A 39 4.05 -8.56 -19.72
N VAL A 40 4.11 -7.30 -20.14
CA VAL A 40 3.51 -6.17 -19.42
C VAL A 40 1.98 -6.27 -19.34
N PRO A 41 1.22 -6.51 -20.43
CA PRO A 41 -0.23 -6.68 -20.32
C PRO A 41 -0.63 -7.92 -19.51
N LEU A 42 0.14 -9.01 -19.56
CA LEU A 42 -0.08 -10.17 -18.67
C LEU A 42 0.13 -9.80 -17.20
N ALA A 43 1.21 -9.10 -16.88
CA ALA A 43 1.49 -8.64 -15.52
C ALA A 43 0.35 -7.74 -15.01
N LEU A 44 -0.11 -6.78 -15.83
CA LEU A 44 -1.25 -5.92 -15.51
C LEU A 44 -2.55 -6.71 -15.28
N PHE A 45 -2.77 -7.80 -16.02
CA PHE A 45 -3.94 -8.66 -15.81
C PHE A 45 -3.86 -9.46 -14.50
N VAL A 46 -2.67 -9.94 -14.13
CA VAL A 46 -2.47 -10.71 -12.89
C VAL A 46 -2.64 -9.82 -11.65
N VAL A 47 -2.15 -8.58 -11.69
CA VAL A 47 -2.21 -7.66 -10.53
C VAL A 47 -3.58 -6.98 -10.37
N GLU A 48 -4.44 -7.05 -11.39
CA GLU A 48 -5.76 -6.45 -11.37
C GLU A 48 -6.67 -7.08 -10.33
N HIS A 49 -7.22 -6.23 -9.47
CA HIS A 49 -8.17 -6.59 -8.42
C HIS A 49 -9.23 -5.48 -8.39
N PRO A 50 -10.50 -5.80 -8.67
CA PRO A 50 -11.59 -4.85 -8.50
C PRO A 50 -11.70 -4.33 -7.07
N GLY A 51 -12.31 -3.16 -6.90
CA GLY A 51 -12.70 -2.63 -5.60
C GLY A 51 -13.83 -3.46 -4.98
N ARG A 52 -14.28 -3.05 -3.78
CA ARG A 52 -15.42 -3.68 -3.08
C ARG A 52 -16.73 -3.59 -3.86
N ASP A 53 -16.85 -2.53 -4.65
CA ASP A 53 -17.95 -2.27 -5.57
C ASP A 53 -17.90 -3.15 -6.83
N GLY A 54 -16.90 -4.02 -6.96
CA GLY A 54 -16.68 -4.84 -8.16
C GLY A 54 -16.14 -4.04 -9.34
N GLU A 55 -15.92 -2.73 -9.16
CA GLU A 55 -15.46 -1.83 -10.21
C GLU A 55 -13.94 -1.82 -10.32
N THR A 56 -13.47 -1.69 -11.55
CA THR A 56 -12.05 -1.51 -11.82
C THR A 56 -11.65 -0.05 -11.67
N SER A 57 -10.42 0.21 -11.25
CA SER A 57 -9.91 1.58 -11.20
C SER A 57 -10.01 2.26 -12.57
N ARG A 58 -10.48 3.51 -12.61
CA ARG A 58 -10.53 4.32 -13.84
C ARG A 58 -9.16 4.41 -14.52
N LEU A 59 -8.10 4.57 -13.73
CA LEU A 59 -6.71 4.59 -14.21
C LEU A 59 -6.32 3.25 -14.84
N TYR A 60 -6.69 2.12 -14.21
CA TYR A 60 -6.43 0.80 -14.78
C TYR A 60 -7.11 0.61 -16.13
N ARG A 61 -8.40 0.99 -16.24
CA ARG A 61 -9.14 0.93 -17.51
C ARG A 61 -8.48 1.80 -18.60
N MET A 62 -7.98 2.98 -18.23
CA MET A 62 -7.25 3.85 -19.15
C MET A 62 -5.95 3.20 -19.63
N ILE A 63 -5.14 2.64 -18.73
CA ILE A 63 -3.91 1.90 -19.07
C ILE A 63 -4.24 0.78 -20.05
N VAL A 64 -5.23 -0.04 -19.74
CA VAL A 64 -5.65 -1.15 -20.59
C VAL A 64 -6.10 -0.68 -21.98
N ARG A 65 -6.80 0.47 -22.10
CA ARG A 65 -7.19 1.03 -23.41
C ARG A 65 -6.01 1.58 -24.21
N LEU A 66 -5.05 2.23 -23.55
CA LEU A 66 -3.91 2.87 -24.20
C LEU A 66 -2.77 1.91 -24.56
N HIS A 67 -2.76 0.68 -24.00
CA HIS A 67 -1.68 -0.29 -24.18
C HIS A 67 -1.25 -0.51 -25.63
N LEU A 68 -2.14 -0.98 -26.51
CA LEU A 68 -1.76 -1.33 -27.89
C LEU A 68 -1.30 -0.12 -28.72
N PRO A 69 -2.02 1.03 -28.75
CA PRO A 69 -1.53 2.22 -29.44
C PRO A 69 -0.15 2.67 -28.98
N MET A 70 0.09 2.71 -27.65
CA MET A 70 1.37 3.15 -27.10
C MET A 70 2.51 2.16 -27.39
N ALA A 71 2.23 0.86 -27.35
CA ALA A 71 3.17 -0.22 -27.69
C ALA A 71 3.58 -0.18 -29.18
N VAL A 72 2.61 0.03 -30.07
CA VAL A 72 2.87 0.12 -31.52
C VAL A 72 3.70 1.37 -31.84
N ILE A 73 3.33 2.54 -31.32
CA ILE A 73 4.10 3.78 -31.53
C ILE A 73 5.53 3.63 -30.97
N GLY A 74 5.67 3.01 -29.79
CA GLY A 74 6.98 2.74 -29.21
C GLY A 74 7.81 1.80 -30.08
N THR A 75 7.20 0.76 -30.64
CA THR A 75 7.85 -0.17 -31.58
C THR A 75 8.32 0.54 -32.85
N LEU A 76 7.54 1.49 -33.39
CA LEU A 76 7.92 2.28 -34.56
C LEU A 76 9.22 3.07 -34.35
N SER A 77 9.63 3.33 -33.11
CA SER A 77 10.94 3.93 -32.84
C SER A 77 12.10 3.12 -33.40
N PHE A 78 11.98 1.79 -33.54
CA PHE A 78 13.00 0.91 -34.10
C PHE A 78 13.06 0.93 -35.64
N ALA A 79 12.09 1.58 -36.31
CA ALA A 79 12.13 1.80 -37.76
C ALA A 79 13.24 2.80 -38.16
N TYR A 80 13.70 3.60 -37.20
CA TYR A 80 14.68 4.66 -37.42
C TYR A 80 15.97 4.36 -36.62
N PRO A 81 17.13 4.87 -37.07
CA PRO A 81 18.31 4.93 -36.21
C PRO A 81 18.05 5.71 -34.92
N ALA A 82 18.84 5.46 -33.88
CA ALA A 82 18.74 6.23 -32.64
C ALA A 82 19.00 7.72 -32.90
N GLY A 83 18.16 8.58 -32.30
CA GLY A 83 18.17 10.03 -32.53
C GLY A 83 16.84 10.67 -32.16
N LYS A 84 16.62 11.93 -32.57
CA LYS A 84 15.45 12.72 -32.16
C LYS A 84 14.11 12.05 -32.50
N LEU A 85 13.94 11.57 -33.73
CA LEU A 85 12.66 10.97 -34.18
C LEU A 85 12.36 9.65 -33.46
N ALA A 86 13.34 8.73 -33.38
CA ALA A 86 13.21 7.49 -32.61
C ALA A 86 12.92 7.77 -31.13
N GLY A 87 13.62 8.75 -30.55
CA GLY A 87 13.39 9.22 -29.20
C GLY A 87 11.97 9.74 -28.97
N LEU A 88 11.45 10.61 -29.83
CA LEU A 88 10.08 11.12 -29.72
C LEU A 88 9.02 10.01 -29.82
N LEU A 89 9.19 9.05 -30.74
CA LEU A 89 8.31 7.89 -30.84
C LEU A 89 8.35 7.02 -29.58
N SER A 90 9.53 6.85 -28.97
CA SER A 90 9.69 6.08 -27.74
C SER A 90 8.95 6.67 -26.53
N LEU A 91 8.65 7.98 -26.55
CA LEU A 91 7.94 8.65 -25.45
C LEU A 91 6.51 8.14 -25.25
N SER A 92 5.88 7.55 -26.27
CA SER A 92 4.58 6.89 -26.10
C SER A 92 4.65 5.76 -25.07
N TRP A 93 5.73 4.99 -25.12
CA TRP A 93 5.98 3.91 -24.18
C TRP A 93 6.39 4.45 -22.82
N VAL A 94 7.18 5.53 -22.75
CA VAL A 94 7.47 6.22 -21.49
C VAL A 94 6.17 6.62 -20.79
N LEU A 95 5.27 7.32 -21.50
CA LEU A 95 3.98 7.73 -20.95
C LEU A 95 3.19 6.53 -20.44
N PHE A 96 3.13 5.45 -21.21
CA PHE A 96 2.46 4.21 -20.79
C PHE A 96 3.05 3.62 -19.51
N THR A 97 4.38 3.50 -19.42
CA THR A 97 5.05 2.98 -18.22
C THR A 97 4.90 3.90 -17.01
N CYS A 98 4.89 5.23 -17.20
CA CYS A 98 4.58 6.20 -16.14
C CYS A 98 3.16 6.04 -15.61
N LEU A 99 2.17 5.76 -16.48
CA LEU A 99 0.81 5.47 -16.04
C LEU A 99 0.73 4.19 -15.20
N ILE A 100 1.49 3.16 -15.56
CA ILE A 100 1.62 1.93 -14.75
C ILE A 100 2.28 2.24 -13.40
N GLY A 101 3.35 3.04 -13.41
CA GLY A 101 4.04 3.44 -12.19
C GLY A 101 3.16 4.27 -11.27
N LEU A 102 2.37 5.20 -11.82
CA LEU A 102 1.36 5.97 -11.08
C LEU A 102 0.28 5.05 -10.49
N TYR A 103 -0.16 4.03 -11.24
CA TYR A 103 -1.10 3.04 -10.73
C TYR A 103 -0.52 2.25 -9.55
N GLY A 104 0.75 1.83 -9.63
CA GLY A 104 1.47 1.23 -8.51
C GLY A 104 1.56 2.17 -7.30
N LEU A 105 1.96 3.43 -7.53
CA LEU A 105 2.09 4.44 -6.47
C LEU A 105 0.75 4.70 -5.76
N LEU A 106 -0.34 4.88 -6.50
CA LEU A 106 -1.66 5.12 -5.90
C LEU A 106 -2.17 3.90 -5.11
N ARG A 107 -1.83 2.68 -5.53
CA ARG A 107 -2.15 1.47 -4.76
C ARG A 107 -1.35 1.41 -3.46
N PHE A 108 -0.06 1.71 -3.54
CA PHE A 108 0.81 1.80 -2.38
C PHE A 108 0.32 2.85 -1.39
N LEU A 109 0.00 4.07 -1.85
CA LEU A 109 -0.48 5.14 -0.97
C LEU A 109 -1.76 4.75 -0.22
N LYS A 110 -2.65 3.93 -0.81
CA LYS A 110 -3.88 3.47 -0.14
C LYS A 110 -3.65 2.42 0.96
N ARG A 111 -2.49 1.77 1.00
CA ARG A 111 -2.20 0.61 1.87
C ARG A 111 -0.96 0.77 2.74
N GLY A 112 -0.05 1.65 2.36
CA GLY A 112 1.26 1.83 2.99
C GLY A 112 2.11 0.56 2.95
N PHE A 113 3.09 0.50 3.86
CA PHE A 113 4.03 -0.61 3.98
C PHE A 113 3.51 -1.79 4.83
N TYR A 114 2.27 -1.71 5.34
CA TYR A 114 1.78 -2.71 6.30
C TYR A 114 1.68 -4.11 5.70
N PHE A 115 1.14 -4.19 4.48
CA PHE A 115 1.04 -5.44 3.73
C PHE A 115 2.22 -5.55 2.75
N LEU A 116 3.33 -6.12 3.21
CA LEU A 116 4.56 -6.23 2.44
C LEU A 116 4.35 -6.93 1.08
N GLU A 117 3.49 -7.95 1.03
CA GLU A 117 3.11 -8.63 -0.22
C GLU A 117 2.44 -7.70 -1.25
N GLU A 118 1.61 -6.75 -0.79
CA GLU A 118 0.96 -5.78 -1.67
C GLU A 118 2.00 -4.75 -2.12
N PHE A 119 2.87 -4.31 -1.22
CA PHE A 119 3.96 -3.40 -1.57
C PHE A 119 4.91 -4.00 -2.61
N CYS A 120 5.21 -5.31 -2.56
CA CYS A 120 6.02 -5.97 -3.59
C CYS A 120 5.39 -5.84 -4.98
N ILE A 121 4.08 -6.05 -5.09
CA ILE A 121 3.34 -5.88 -6.36
C ILE A 121 3.40 -4.42 -6.80
N ASP A 122 3.12 -3.48 -5.89
CA ASP A 122 3.08 -2.05 -6.19
C ASP A 122 4.47 -1.52 -6.61
N ALA A 123 5.55 -2.00 -5.97
CA ALA A 123 6.93 -1.69 -6.33
C ALA A 123 7.29 -2.19 -7.74
N GLY A 124 6.88 -3.41 -8.10
CA GLY A 124 7.07 -3.94 -9.46
C GLY A 124 6.42 -3.06 -10.53
N LEU A 125 5.23 -2.51 -10.25
CA LEU A 125 4.55 -1.57 -11.14
C LEU A 125 5.28 -0.21 -11.20
N MET A 126 5.75 0.31 -10.06
CA MET A 126 6.53 1.55 -10.00
C MET A 126 7.84 1.47 -10.79
N TYR A 127 8.51 0.31 -10.78
CA TYR A 127 9.75 0.10 -11.52
C TYR A 127 9.59 0.20 -13.05
N MET A 128 8.38 0.05 -13.58
CA MET A 128 8.13 0.21 -15.03
C MET A 128 8.53 1.60 -15.54
N THR A 129 8.36 2.65 -14.73
CA THR A 129 8.75 4.02 -15.09
C THR A 129 10.23 4.10 -15.48
N LEU A 130 11.09 3.36 -14.76
CA LEU A 130 12.52 3.28 -15.09
C LEU A 130 12.74 2.52 -16.40
N GLY A 131 11.99 1.44 -16.63
CA GLY A 131 12.05 0.70 -17.90
C GLY A 131 11.74 1.58 -19.11
N GLY A 132 10.70 2.41 -19.04
CA GLY A 132 10.36 3.37 -20.09
C GLY A 132 11.46 4.41 -20.29
N PHE A 133 11.97 4.99 -19.20
CA PHE A 133 13.06 5.96 -19.24
C PHE A 133 14.31 5.42 -19.95
N TRP A 134 14.79 4.24 -19.54
CA TRP A 134 15.99 3.62 -20.13
C TRP A 134 15.78 3.23 -21.60
N PHE A 135 14.56 2.78 -21.96
CA PHE A 135 14.19 2.56 -23.36
C PHE A 135 14.29 3.85 -24.18
N ALA A 136 13.74 4.96 -23.68
CA ALA A 136 13.81 6.23 -24.39
C ALA A 136 15.25 6.75 -24.50
N ALA A 137 16.05 6.66 -23.44
CA ALA A 137 17.46 7.02 -23.47
C ALA A 137 18.21 6.27 -24.58
N HIS A 138 17.96 4.96 -24.73
CA HIS A 138 18.51 4.16 -25.82
C HIS A 138 18.04 4.66 -27.20
N ARG A 139 16.76 5.02 -27.36
CA ARG A 139 16.23 5.50 -28.65
C ARG A 139 16.64 6.93 -29.00
N PHE A 140 16.88 7.80 -28.01
CA PHE A 140 17.48 9.11 -28.22
C PHE A 140 18.97 9.04 -28.56
N GLY A 141 19.63 7.92 -28.25
CA GLY A 141 21.08 7.78 -28.38
C GLY A 141 21.83 8.56 -27.29
N PHE A 142 21.22 8.76 -26.12
CA PHE A 142 21.86 9.42 -25.00
C PHE A 142 22.92 8.52 -24.39
N ASP A 143 24.06 9.11 -24.06
CA ASP A 143 25.06 8.48 -23.21
C ASP A 143 24.78 8.88 -21.75
N VAL A 144 24.19 7.96 -20.98
CA VAL A 144 23.82 8.19 -19.59
C VAL A 144 24.88 7.58 -18.71
N MET A 145 25.54 8.40 -17.88
CA MET A 145 26.62 7.94 -16.96
C MET A 145 27.80 7.25 -17.67
N ASN A 146 28.09 7.64 -18.92
CA ASN A 146 29.12 7.02 -19.78
C ASN A 146 28.85 5.53 -20.05
N PHE A 147 27.58 5.12 -20.01
CA PHE A 147 27.17 3.77 -20.35
C PHE A 147 27.00 3.62 -21.86
N GLY A 148 27.71 2.64 -22.43
CA GLY A 148 27.49 2.26 -23.82
C GLY A 148 26.04 1.84 -24.08
N SER A 149 25.56 2.06 -25.32
CA SER A 149 24.19 1.79 -25.76
C SER A 149 23.66 0.40 -25.35
N LEU A 150 24.52 -0.62 -25.40
CA LEU A 150 24.19 -1.98 -24.98
C LEU A 150 23.79 -2.07 -23.49
N ILE A 151 24.51 -1.38 -22.60
CA ILE A 151 24.19 -1.37 -21.16
C ILE A 151 22.86 -0.66 -20.93
N ILE A 152 22.62 0.47 -21.59
CA ILE A 152 21.35 1.22 -21.51
C ILE A 152 20.17 0.32 -21.93
N LEU A 153 20.31 -0.41 -23.04
CA LEU A 153 19.29 -1.35 -23.52
C LEU A 153 19.11 -2.54 -22.57
N LEU A 154 20.20 -3.08 -22.03
CA LEU A 154 20.15 -4.14 -21.01
C LEU A 154 19.44 -3.64 -19.75
N THR A 155 19.70 -2.43 -19.29
CA THR A 155 19.00 -1.85 -18.13
C THR A 155 17.50 -1.71 -18.42
N ALA A 156 17.12 -1.25 -19.61
CA ALA A 156 15.72 -1.16 -20.02
C ALA A 156 15.01 -2.53 -19.93
N ILE A 157 15.61 -3.59 -20.49
CA ILE A 157 14.97 -4.92 -20.47
C ILE A 157 14.87 -5.52 -19.06
N HIS A 158 15.85 -5.30 -18.17
CA HIS A 158 15.75 -5.79 -16.78
C HIS A 158 14.57 -5.15 -16.03
N PHE A 159 14.28 -3.86 -16.26
CA PHE A 159 13.11 -3.21 -15.67
C PHE A 159 11.77 -3.73 -16.21
N HIS A 160 11.74 -4.25 -17.44
CA HIS A 160 10.54 -4.88 -18.03
C HIS A 160 10.33 -6.34 -17.63
N TYR A 161 11.38 -7.00 -17.13
CA TYR A 161 11.34 -8.40 -16.71
C TYR A 161 11.58 -8.56 -15.21
N SER A 162 12.83 -8.60 -14.75
CA SER A 162 13.14 -8.94 -13.35
C SER A 162 12.56 -7.93 -12.37
N SER A 163 12.73 -6.62 -12.59
CA SER A 163 12.22 -5.59 -11.67
C SER A 163 10.69 -5.48 -11.67
N LEU A 164 10.01 -5.98 -12.71
CA LEU A 164 8.55 -6.08 -12.76
C LEU A 164 8.05 -7.39 -12.15
N ALA A 165 8.49 -8.51 -12.70
CA ALA A 165 7.93 -9.83 -12.44
C ALA A 165 8.36 -10.39 -11.08
N VAL A 166 9.60 -10.18 -10.65
CA VAL A 166 10.07 -10.74 -9.37
C VAL A 166 9.30 -10.13 -8.19
N PRO A 167 9.15 -8.80 -8.07
CA PRO A 167 8.34 -8.22 -7.00
C PRO A 167 6.86 -8.65 -7.09
N ILE A 168 6.28 -8.69 -8.30
CA ILE A 168 4.90 -9.16 -8.50
C ILE A 168 4.73 -10.60 -8.04
N PHE A 169 5.57 -11.53 -8.49
CA PHE A 169 5.50 -12.94 -8.11
C PHE A 169 5.73 -13.13 -6.61
N THR A 170 6.66 -12.38 -6.03
CA THR A 170 6.92 -12.40 -4.59
C THR A 170 5.69 -12.00 -3.79
N GLY A 171 5.00 -10.93 -4.22
CA GLY A 171 3.76 -10.49 -3.59
C GLY A 171 2.59 -11.45 -3.79
N LEU A 172 2.43 -12.02 -4.99
CA LEU A 172 1.39 -13.03 -5.25
C LEU A 172 1.59 -14.29 -4.40
N LEU A 173 2.84 -14.76 -4.29
CA LEU A 173 3.21 -15.84 -3.38
C LEU A 173 2.92 -15.46 -1.93
N GLY A 174 3.23 -14.23 -1.54
CA GLY A 174 2.87 -13.69 -0.23
C GLY A 174 1.37 -13.84 0.05
N ARG A 175 0.50 -13.52 -0.90
CA ARG A 175 -0.96 -13.64 -0.69
C ARG A 175 -1.44 -15.07 -0.41
N THR A 176 -0.72 -16.10 -0.84
CA THR A 176 -1.11 -17.51 -0.66
C THR A 176 -0.64 -18.14 0.64
N MET A 177 0.15 -17.43 1.46
CA MET A 177 0.78 -18.01 2.65
C MET A 177 0.86 -17.05 3.84
N GLU A 178 1.19 -17.63 5.01
CA GLU A 178 1.60 -16.87 6.18
C GLU A 178 3.03 -16.33 6.01
N LYS A 179 3.26 -15.10 6.49
CA LYS A 179 4.52 -14.38 6.29
C LYS A 179 5.48 -14.68 7.43
N THR A 180 6.41 -15.56 7.17
CA THR A 180 7.55 -15.83 8.06
C THR A 180 8.56 -14.67 8.03
N LYS A 181 9.51 -14.65 8.98
CA LYS A 181 10.67 -13.74 8.92
C LYS A 181 11.46 -13.93 7.62
N LEU A 182 11.64 -15.18 7.18
CA LEU A 182 12.34 -15.51 5.95
C LEU A 182 11.63 -14.95 4.70
N TYR A 183 10.29 -15.02 4.66
CA TYR A 183 9.51 -14.37 3.61
C TYR A 183 9.74 -12.85 3.59
N ARG A 184 9.74 -12.20 4.76
CA ARG A 184 9.94 -10.73 4.85
C ARG A 184 11.32 -10.32 4.32
N TRP A 185 12.37 -11.08 4.64
CA TRP A 185 13.71 -10.86 4.10
C TRP A 185 13.76 -11.03 2.58
N MET A 186 13.21 -12.13 2.06
CA MET A 186 13.09 -12.35 0.62
C MET A 186 12.33 -11.22 -0.08
N ALA A 187 11.19 -10.80 0.46
CA ALA A 187 10.35 -9.76 -0.11
C ALA A 187 11.06 -8.40 -0.13
N ALA A 188 11.65 -7.98 0.99
CA ALA A 188 12.45 -6.76 1.04
C ALA A 188 13.66 -6.82 0.09
N GLY A 189 14.38 -7.95 0.08
CA GLY A 189 15.52 -8.16 -0.80
C GLY A 189 15.14 -8.07 -2.27
N ASN A 190 14.11 -8.80 -2.70
CA ASN A 190 13.63 -8.78 -4.08
C ASN A 190 13.17 -7.38 -4.54
N VAL A 191 12.64 -6.55 -3.65
CA VAL A 191 12.26 -5.16 -3.97
C VAL A 191 13.48 -4.25 -4.06
N ILE A 192 14.48 -4.39 -3.17
CA ILE A 192 15.64 -3.48 -3.09
C ILE A 192 16.73 -3.86 -4.12
N SER A 193 16.88 -5.14 -4.44
CA SER A 193 17.95 -5.68 -5.29
C SER A 193 18.11 -4.97 -6.64
N PRO A 194 17.06 -4.65 -7.41
CA PRO A 194 17.22 -3.92 -8.68
C PRO A 194 17.98 -2.59 -8.53
N LEU A 195 17.69 -1.83 -7.47
CA LEU A 195 18.38 -0.57 -7.18
C LEU A 195 19.81 -0.81 -6.71
N LEU A 196 20.03 -1.81 -5.85
CA LEU A 196 21.36 -2.15 -5.37
C LEU A 196 22.29 -2.60 -6.50
N ILE A 197 21.78 -3.40 -7.44
CA ILE A 197 22.52 -3.84 -8.64
C ILE A 197 22.83 -2.63 -9.53
N ALA A 198 21.87 -1.71 -9.74
CA ALA A 198 22.11 -0.49 -10.53
C ALA A 198 23.20 0.39 -9.90
N VAL A 199 23.20 0.57 -8.57
CA VAL A 199 24.27 1.26 -7.83
C VAL A 199 25.61 0.55 -8.02
N GLY A 200 25.62 -0.79 -7.93
CA GLY A 200 26.83 -1.59 -8.16
C GLY A 200 27.42 -1.39 -9.56
N ILE A 201 26.61 -1.51 -10.60
CA ILE A 201 27.04 -1.30 -12.00
C ILE A 201 27.63 0.10 -12.20
N THR A 202 27.06 1.10 -11.52
CA THR A 202 27.47 2.52 -11.66
C THR A 202 28.76 2.84 -10.90
N TYR A 203 28.91 2.33 -9.67
CA TYR A 203 29.95 2.83 -8.75
C TYR A 203 30.98 1.78 -8.34
N SER A 204 30.63 0.49 -8.26
CA SER A 204 31.55 -0.52 -7.71
C SER A 204 31.21 -1.94 -8.14
N ARG A 205 32.16 -2.60 -8.82
CA ARG A 205 32.08 -4.01 -9.22
C ARG A 205 31.87 -4.96 -8.04
N THR A 206 32.46 -4.66 -6.89
CA THR A 206 32.29 -5.47 -5.68
C THR A 206 30.86 -5.36 -5.15
N VAL A 207 30.30 -4.14 -5.17
CA VAL A 207 28.90 -3.91 -4.77
C VAL A 207 27.95 -4.62 -5.74
N GLU A 208 28.21 -4.55 -7.06
CA GLU A 208 27.45 -5.27 -8.08
C GLU A 208 27.42 -6.78 -7.78
N TRP A 209 28.58 -7.38 -7.57
CA TRP A 209 28.72 -8.81 -7.30
C TRP A 209 27.98 -9.24 -6.02
N LEU A 210 28.17 -8.51 -4.91
CA LEU A 210 27.46 -8.77 -3.66
C LEU A 210 25.94 -8.61 -3.82
N ALA A 211 25.49 -7.61 -4.59
CA ALA A 211 24.08 -7.38 -4.87
C ALA A 211 23.46 -8.53 -5.68
N VAL A 212 24.18 -9.06 -6.66
CA VAL A 212 23.75 -10.22 -7.47
C VAL A 212 23.65 -11.47 -6.60
N ILE A 213 24.63 -11.75 -5.73
CA ILE A 213 24.56 -12.89 -4.79
C ILE A 213 23.36 -12.73 -3.86
N PHE A 214 23.20 -11.55 -3.27
CA PHE A 214 22.09 -11.26 -2.38
C PHE A 214 20.73 -11.47 -3.08
N PHE A 215 20.60 -10.98 -4.32
CA PHE A 215 19.40 -11.17 -5.12
C PHE A 215 19.15 -12.66 -5.45
N ALA A 216 20.19 -13.40 -5.85
CA ALA A 216 20.10 -14.83 -6.11
C ALA A 216 19.64 -15.61 -4.86
N CYS A 217 20.16 -15.28 -3.68
CA CYS A 217 19.71 -15.88 -2.41
C CYS A 217 18.23 -15.61 -2.14
N CYS A 218 17.74 -14.39 -2.37
CA CYS A 218 16.32 -14.08 -2.23
C CYS A 218 15.47 -14.89 -3.23
N LEU A 219 15.94 -15.04 -4.46
CA LEU A 219 15.27 -15.84 -5.49
C LEU A 219 15.24 -17.34 -5.16
N LEU A 220 16.28 -17.88 -4.51
CA LEU A 220 16.26 -19.26 -4.00
C LEU A 220 15.18 -19.45 -2.94
N VAL A 221 15.00 -18.48 -2.04
CA VAL A 221 13.91 -18.50 -1.04
C VAL A 221 12.54 -18.42 -1.73
N TYR A 222 12.40 -17.62 -2.78
CA TYR A 222 11.17 -17.59 -3.60
C TYR A 222 10.88 -18.95 -4.23
N VAL A 223 11.88 -19.59 -4.82
CA VAL A 223 11.76 -20.93 -5.41
C VAL A 223 11.34 -21.96 -4.36
N TYR A 224 11.97 -21.95 -3.18
CA TYR A 224 11.60 -22.81 -2.06
C TYR A 224 10.12 -22.68 -1.69
N TYR A 225 9.64 -21.45 -1.45
CA TYR A 225 8.24 -21.23 -1.09
C TYR A 225 7.28 -21.55 -2.24
N THR A 226 7.69 -21.31 -3.49
CA THR A 226 6.89 -21.65 -4.67
C THR A 226 6.69 -23.16 -4.80
N PHE A 227 7.74 -23.97 -4.60
CA PHE A 227 7.60 -25.44 -4.59
C PHE A 227 6.69 -25.94 -3.48
N ARG A 228 6.79 -25.37 -2.26
CA ARG A 228 5.83 -25.71 -1.19
C ARG A 228 4.40 -25.37 -1.56
N MET A 229 4.18 -24.23 -2.22
CA MET A 229 2.85 -23.82 -2.68
C MET A 229 2.32 -24.79 -3.75
N ILE A 230 3.14 -25.22 -4.72
CA ILE A 230 2.76 -26.20 -5.75
C ILE A 230 2.23 -27.51 -5.14
N CYS A 231 2.83 -27.97 -4.04
CA CYS A 231 2.41 -29.20 -3.34
C CYS A 231 0.99 -29.11 -2.78
N VAL A 232 0.54 -27.92 -2.37
CA VAL A 232 -0.79 -27.71 -1.76
C VAL A 232 -1.80 -27.08 -2.73
N GLU A 233 -1.35 -26.61 -3.89
CA GLU A 233 -2.19 -26.00 -4.91
C GLU A 233 -3.20 -27.00 -5.49
N LYS A 234 -4.46 -26.57 -5.63
CA LYS A 234 -5.57 -27.39 -6.13
C LYS A 234 -5.89 -27.14 -7.61
N LYS A 235 -5.24 -26.15 -8.26
CA LYS A 235 -5.36 -25.93 -9.71
C LYS A 235 -4.80 -27.11 -10.53
N GLY A 236 -5.19 -27.18 -11.80
CA GLY A 236 -4.86 -28.28 -12.71
C GLY A 236 -3.37 -28.43 -13.05
N GLY A 237 -3.01 -29.56 -13.64
CA GLY A 237 -1.63 -29.96 -13.92
C GLY A 237 -0.84 -28.95 -14.75
N PHE A 238 -1.47 -28.29 -15.73
CA PHE A 238 -0.82 -27.25 -16.54
C PHE A 238 -0.31 -26.06 -15.71
N THR A 239 -1.09 -25.60 -14.73
CA THR A 239 -0.69 -24.48 -13.85
C THR A 239 0.50 -24.88 -12.98
N LYS A 240 0.49 -26.10 -12.41
CA LYS A 240 1.58 -26.63 -11.61
C LYS A 240 2.86 -26.79 -12.43
N ALA A 241 2.75 -27.40 -13.62
CA ALA A 241 3.87 -27.59 -14.53
C ALA A 241 4.48 -26.25 -14.96
N SER A 242 3.65 -25.27 -15.33
CA SER A 242 4.12 -23.93 -15.70
C SER A 242 4.90 -23.24 -14.57
N LEU A 243 4.40 -23.34 -13.33
CA LEU A 243 5.06 -22.73 -12.18
C LEU A 243 6.35 -23.45 -11.76
N ALA A 244 6.37 -24.79 -11.89
CA ALA A 244 7.56 -25.61 -11.65
C ALA A 244 8.65 -25.32 -12.69
N LEU A 245 8.31 -25.31 -13.98
CA LEU A 245 9.23 -24.98 -15.07
C LEU A 245 9.74 -23.54 -14.95
N SER A 246 8.89 -22.60 -14.56
CA SER A 246 9.29 -21.22 -14.23
C SER A 246 10.34 -21.18 -13.13
N SER A 247 10.10 -21.90 -12.02
CA SER A 247 11.01 -21.94 -10.87
C SER A 247 12.34 -22.64 -11.21
N LEU A 248 12.29 -23.72 -11.99
CA LEU A 248 13.49 -24.44 -12.43
C LEU A 248 14.32 -23.59 -13.40
N SER A 249 13.68 -22.91 -14.34
CA SER A 249 14.35 -21.99 -15.25
C SER A 249 15.06 -20.88 -14.49
N LEU A 250 14.42 -20.28 -13.47
CA LEU A 250 15.03 -19.28 -12.61
C LEU A 250 16.25 -19.83 -11.87
N LEU A 251 16.16 -21.05 -11.32
CA LEU A 251 17.28 -21.68 -10.61
C LEU A 251 18.50 -21.83 -11.53
N LEU A 252 18.29 -22.32 -12.75
CA LEU A 252 19.34 -22.51 -13.75
C LEU A 252 19.95 -21.18 -14.19
N THR A 253 19.13 -20.18 -14.51
CA THR A 253 19.62 -18.88 -15.00
C THR A 253 20.28 -18.05 -13.90
N MET A 254 19.88 -18.19 -12.64
CA MET A 254 20.55 -17.55 -11.50
C MET A 254 21.88 -18.21 -11.16
N GLY A 255 21.96 -19.54 -11.21
CA GLY A 255 23.25 -20.23 -11.10
C GLY A 255 24.26 -19.74 -12.14
N PHE A 256 23.80 -19.55 -13.37
CA PHE A 256 24.60 -18.99 -14.47
C PHE A 256 24.96 -17.50 -14.27
N ALA A 257 24.06 -16.70 -13.71
CA ALA A 257 24.35 -15.28 -13.41
C ALA A 257 25.40 -15.13 -12.30
N VAL A 258 25.31 -15.97 -11.26
CA VAL A 258 26.30 -15.99 -10.16
C VAL A 258 27.66 -16.43 -10.68
N SER A 259 27.73 -17.46 -11.53
CA SER A 259 29.02 -17.90 -12.11
C SER A 259 29.66 -16.81 -12.97
N TYR A 260 28.89 -16.07 -13.75
CA TYR A 260 29.38 -14.89 -14.48
C TYR A 260 29.89 -13.79 -13.54
N GLY A 261 29.14 -13.49 -12.47
CA GLY A 261 29.55 -12.51 -11.46
C GLY A 261 30.86 -12.89 -10.78
N ILE A 262 31.04 -14.16 -10.45
CA ILE A 262 32.30 -14.70 -9.91
C ILE A 262 33.44 -14.52 -10.90
N GLY A 263 33.26 -14.96 -12.16
CA GLY A 263 34.28 -14.80 -13.20
C GLY A 263 34.71 -13.33 -13.34
N ARG A 264 33.75 -12.41 -13.45
CA ARG A 264 34.00 -10.96 -13.50
C ARG A 264 34.74 -10.43 -12.28
N GLY A 265 34.40 -10.91 -11.08
CA GLY A 265 35.07 -10.54 -9.83
C GLY A 265 36.54 -10.94 -9.78
N PHE A 266 36.87 -12.11 -10.36
CA PHE A 266 38.25 -12.60 -10.49
C PHE A 266 38.95 -12.12 -11.78
N GLY A 267 38.31 -11.27 -12.60
CA GLY A 267 38.86 -10.79 -13.86
C GLY A 267 38.88 -11.82 -15.00
N ILE A 268 38.18 -12.96 -14.86
CA ILE A 268 38.12 -14.03 -15.85
C ILE A 268 36.79 -13.97 -16.62
N GLN A 269 36.84 -13.92 -17.95
CA GLN A 269 35.63 -13.95 -18.78
C GLN A 269 35.18 -15.39 -19.12
N TRP A 270 34.55 -16.08 -18.18
CA TRP A 270 33.97 -17.41 -18.42
C TRP A 270 32.77 -17.40 -19.37
N VAL A 271 31.99 -16.31 -19.36
CA VAL A 271 30.75 -16.17 -20.11
C VAL A 271 30.75 -14.81 -20.81
N SER A 272 30.59 -14.82 -22.13
CA SER A 272 30.47 -13.60 -22.93
C SER A 272 29.10 -12.92 -22.73
N ILE A 273 29.00 -11.61 -22.99
CA ILE A 273 27.71 -10.89 -22.92
C ILE A 273 26.67 -11.50 -23.88
N PRO A 274 26.99 -11.83 -25.15
CA PRO A 274 26.04 -12.53 -26.03
C PRO A 274 25.54 -13.86 -25.46
N THR A 275 26.43 -14.67 -24.88
CA THR A 275 26.04 -15.95 -24.24
C THR A 275 25.15 -15.70 -23.01
N MET A 276 25.45 -14.67 -22.22
CA MET A 276 24.62 -14.25 -21.10
C MET A 276 23.21 -13.89 -21.57
N VAL A 277 23.10 -13.02 -22.57
CA VAL A 277 21.81 -12.64 -23.14
C VAL A 277 21.05 -13.87 -23.68
N LEU A 278 21.74 -14.78 -24.37
CA LEU A 278 21.10 -15.95 -24.97
C LEU A 278 20.62 -16.96 -23.93
N ILE A 279 21.41 -17.29 -22.90
CA ILE A 279 21.02 -18.32 -21.92
C ILE A 279 20.15 -17.70 -20.83
N HIS A 280 20.68 -16.68 -20.14
CA HIS A 280 19.99 -16.04 -19.03
C HIS A 280 18.81 -15.18 -19.51
N GLY A 281 18.98 -14.36 -20.54
CA GLY A 281 17.91 -13.50 -21.05
C GLY A 281 16.71 -14.30 -21.57
N THR A 282 16.95 -15.32 -22.40
CA THR A 282 15.91 -16.20 -22.95
C THR A 282 15.24 -17.05 -21.89
N GLY A 283 16.05 -17.69 -21.03
CA GLY A 283 15.54 -18.53 -19.94
C GLY A 283 14.69 -17.71 -18.98
N ASN A 284 15.08 -16.48 -18.64
CA ASN A 284 14.26 -15.63 -17.79
C ASN A 284 13.02 -15.07 -18.51
N THR A 285 13.11 -14.75 -19.80
CA THR A 285 11.97 -14.24 -20.58
C THR A 285 10.87 -15.28 -20.73
N PHE A 286 11.20 -16.44 -21.33
CA PHE A 286 10.21 -17.45 -21.68
C PHE A 286 10.00 -18.45 -20.56
N GLY A 287 11.08 -18.93 -19.93
CA GLY A 287 11.03 -19.94 -18.88
C GLY A 287 10.47 -19.38 -17.59
N PHE A 288 11.14 -18.39 -16.99
CA PHE A 288 10.72 -17.83 -15.70
C PHE A 288 9.49 -16.90 -15.82
N VAL A 289 9.61 -15.79 -16.54
CA VAL A 289 8.59 -14.73 -16.48
C VAL A 289 7.31 -15.12 -17.23
N PHE A 290 7.41 -15.58 -18.47
CA PHE A 290 6.22 -15.91 -19.25
C PHE A 290 5.44 -17.10 -18.66
N LEU A 291 6.07 -18.25 -18.39
CA LEU A 291 5.38 -19.39 -17.75
C LEU A 291 4.89 -19.05 -16.34
N GLY A 292 5.66 -18.27 -15.57
CA GLY A 292 5.23 -17.77 -14.28
C GLY A 292 3.95 -16.94 -14.38
N LEU A 293 3.91 -15.97 -15.30
CA LEU A 293 2.71 -15.16 -15.55
C LEU A 293 1.53 -16.02 -15.96
N LEU A 294 1.71 -16.99 -16.87
CA LEU A 294 0.65 -17.93 -17.26
C LEU A 294 0.09 -18.71 -16.07
N ALA A 295 0.96 -19.23 -15.19
CA ALA A 295 0.52 -19.89 -13.96
C ALA A 295 -0.28 -18.92 -13.06
N TRP A 296 0.24 -17.72 -12.83
CA TRP A 296 -0.41 -16.73 -11.98
C TRP A 296 -1.72 -16.18 -12.56
N THR A 297 -1.92 -16.18 -13.89
CA THR A 297 -3.24 -15.85 -14.49
C THR A 297 -4.32 -16.87 -14.11
N SER A 298 -3.92 -18.11 -13.80
CA SER A 298 -4.83 -19.19 -13.41
C SER A 298 -5.08 -19.25 -11.91
N ILE A 299 -4.06 -18.94 -11.10
CA ILE A 299 -4.13 -18.94 -9.64
C ILE A 299 -4.89 -17.70 -9.13
N ARG A 300 -4.45 -16.49 -9.54
CA ARG A 300 -4.98 -15.17 -9.13
C ARG A 300 -5.40 -15.09 -7.65
N PRO A 301 -4.45 -15.14 -6.71
CA PRO A 301 -4.76 -15.03 -5.29
C PRO A 301 -5.32 -13.64 -4.97
N GLU A 302 -6.43 -13.61 -4.23
CA GLU A 302 -7.10 -12.37 -3.86
C GLU A 302 -6.20 -11.42 -3.08
N ALA A 303 -6.38 -10.11 -3.28
CA ALA A 303 -5.73 -9.11 -2.46
C ALA A 303 -6.18 -9.21 -1.01
N ARG A 304 -5.27 -8.95 -0.06
CA ARG A 304 -5.59 -8.99 1.38
C ARG A 304 -6.51 -7.88 1.84
N THR A 305 -6.49 -6.74 1.17
CA THR A 305 -7.35 -5.60 1.52
C THR A 305 -7.76 -4.85 0.26
N SER A 306 -9.03 -4.48 0.20
CA SER A 306 -9.51 -3.45 -0.72
C SER A 306 -9.80 -2.19 0.07
N ALA A 307 -8.84 -1.28 0.14
CA ALA A 307 -9.09 0.05 0.70
C ALA A 307 -10.08 0.88 -0.15
N SER A 308 -10.37 0.44 -1.39
CA SER A 308 -11.38 1.06 -2.23
C SER A 308 -12.78 0.72 -1.71
N GLY A 309 -13.57 1.73 -1.38
CA GLY A 309 -14.96 1.59 -0.91
C GLY A 309 -15.15 1.75 0.61
N ILE A 310 -14.10 2.11 1.36
CA ILE A 310 -14.26 2.53 2.77
C ILE A 310 -15.06 3.86 2.77
N PRO A 311 -16.15 3.98 3.56
CA PRO A 311 -16.89 5.21 3.67
C PRO A 311 -16.09 6.23 4.49
N TYR A 312 -15.51 7.20 3.81
CA TYR A 312 -14.78 8.30 4.44
C TYR A 312 -15.69 9.52 4.63
N SER A 313 -15.46 10.25 5.72
CA SER A 313 -16.12 11.53 5.95
C SER A 313 -15.73 12.55 4.88
N ARG A 314 -16.71 13.34 4.45
CA ARG A 314 -16.52 14.56 3.65
C ARG A 314 -16.37 15.83 4.49
N LEU A 315 -16.30 15.69 5.82
CA LEU A 315 -16.00 16.78 6.74
C LEU A 315 -14.52 17.16 6.60
N TYR A 316 -14.24 18.06 5.67
CA TYR A 316 -12.88 18.56 5.44
C TYR A 316 -12.60 19.77 6.31
N GLY A 317 -11.45 19.76 6.98
CA GLY A 317 -11.05 20.84 7.88
C GLY A 317 -10.53 22.07 7.14
N GLN A 318 -10.73 23.22 7.78
CA GLN A 318 -10.12 24.49 7.41
C GLN A 318 -8.84 24.73 8.22
N TRP A 319 -8.21 25.89 8.05
CA TRP A 319 -7.01 26.28 8.80
C TRP A 319 -7.26 26.42 10.30
N LYS A 320 -8.44 26.90 10.69
CA LYS A 320 -8.92 26.91 12.06
C LYS A 320 -10.14 26.02 12.15
N ILE A 321 -10.08 25.03 13.04
CA ILE A 321 -11.21 24.19 13.40
C ILE A 321 -11.85 24.88 14.61
N GLY A 322 -11.41 24.58 15.83
CA GLY A 322 -12.04 25.16 17.01
C GLY A 322 -13.49 24.69 17.22
N ALA A 323 -14.08 25.09 18.34
CA ALA A 323 -15.37 24.57 18.77
C ALA A 323 -16.55 25.00 17.90
N GLU A 324 -16.47 26.18 17.30
CA GLU A 324 -17.53 26.77 16.47
C GLU A 324 -17.46 26.31 15.01
N PHE A 325 -16.43 25.54 14.61
CA PHE A 325 -16.22 25.09 13.24
C PHE A 325 -17.46 24.50 12.58
N LEU A 326 -18.12 23.59 13.30
CA LEU A 326 -19.27 22.86 12.76
C LEU A 326 -20.48 23.77 12.57
N GLU A 327 -20.66 24.74 13.45
CA GLU A 327 -21.74 25.72 13.34
C GLU A 327 -21.47 26.69 12.19
N GLN A 328 -20.28 27.32 12.19
CA GLN A 328 -19.90 28.30 11.17
C GLN A 328 -19.88 27.71 9.76
N ALA A 329 -19.46 26.46 9.61
CA ALA A 329 -19.45 25.78 8.31
C ALA A 329 -20.77 25.05 7.98
N GLY A 330 -21.81 25.16 8.84
CA GLY A 330 -23.15 24.64 8.60
C GLY A 330 -23.24 23.11 8.54
N TRP A 331 -22.50 22.43 9.42
CA TRP A 331 -22.48 20.96 9.51
C TRP A 331 -23.45 20.38 10.55
N LEU A 332 -23.96 21.21 11.45
CA LEU A 332 -24.89 20.78 12.49
C LEU A 332 -26.22 20.32 11.88
N ASP A 333 -26.78 19.25 12.43
CA ASP A 333 -28.12 18.78 12.08
C ASP A 333 -29.11 19.18 13.18
N THR A 334 -29.76 20.32 12.99
CA THR A 334 -30.74 20.87 13.94
C THR A 334 -32.07 20.11 13.96
N SER A 335 -32.30 19.20 13.00
CA SER A 335 -33.53 18.41 12.92
C SER A 335 -33.49 17.17 13.82
N ARG A 336 -32.28 16.68 14.13
CA ARG A 336 -32.08 15.49 14.97
C ARG A 336 -32.17 15.81 16.45
N LYS A 337 -32.72 14.87 17.21
CA LYS A 337 -32.74 14.94 18.68
C LYS A 337 -31.29 15.01 19.22
N PRO A 338 -31.08 15.70 20.36
CA PRO A 338 -29.80 15.69 21.05
C PRO A 338 -29.32 14.26 21.31
N VAL A 339 -28.06 14.00 20.96
CA VAL A 339 -27.39 12.71 21.16
C VAL A 339 -26.79 12.66 22.57
N ARG A 340 -26.80 11.47 23.19
CA ARG A 340 -26.34 11.28 24.58
C ARG A 340 -24.89 10.83 24.70
N GLY A 341 -24.37 10.16 23.66
CA GLY A 341 -23.03 9.60 23.62
C GLY A 341 -22.47 9.48 22.21
N LEU A 342 -21.34 8.76 22.09
CA LEU A 342 -20.63 8.51 20.85
C LEU A 342 -21.34 7.49 19.95
N VAL A 343 -22.18 6.62 20.53
CA VAL A 343 -23.09 5.72 19.83
C VAL A 343 -24.46 5.71 20.51
N ASP A 344 -25.50 5.28 19.80
CA ASP A 344 -26.86 5.19 20.37
C ASP A 344 -27.06 3.88 21.14
N ASP A 345 -26.53 2.77 20.62
CA ASP A 345 -26.60 1.44 21.21
C ASP A 345 -25.30 0.71 20.84
N PHE A 346 -24.54 0.26 21.83
CA PHE A 346 -23.26 -0.43 21.62
C PHE A 346 -23.44 -1.84 21.05
N SER A 347 -24.65 -2.42 21.10
CA SER A 347 -24.99 -3.74 20.55
C SER A 347 -24.71 -3.85 19.05
N MET A 348 -24.73 -2.72 18.33
CA MET A 348 -24.48 -2.64 16.89
C MET A 348 -23.10 -3.17 16.43
N TYR A 349 -22.14 -3.27 17.36
CA TYR A 349 -20.81 -3.82 17.08
C TYR A 349 -20.74 -5.35 17.25
N GLU A 350 -21.85 -5.97 17.66
CA GLU A 350 -21.93 -7.42 17.83
C GLU A 350 -21.60 -8.16 16.53
N ASN A 351 -20.67 -9.10 16.66
CA ASN A 351 -20.30 -10.01 15.60
C ASN A 351 -19.78 -11.32 16.21
N ARG A 352 -19.38 -12.27 15.36
CA ARG A 352 -18.91 -13.60 15.81
C ARG A 352 -17.71 -13.56 16.76
N GLN A 353 -16.88 -12.52 16.69
CA GLN A 353 -15.65 -12.37 17.48
C GLN A 353 -15.80 -11.38 18.64
N PHE A 354 -16.84 -10.54 18.62
CA PHE A 354 -17.06 -9.50 19.61
C PHE A 354 -18.52 -9.47 20.07
N GLN A 355 -18.74 -9.83 21.33
CA GLN A 355 -20.03 -9.75 22.02
C GLN A 355 -20.04 -8.60 23.03
N PRO A 356 -20.83 -7.53 22.80
CA PRO A 356 -20.94 -6.39 23.73
C PRO A 356 -21.35 -6.77 25.15
N SER A 357 -22.14 -7.83 25.32
CA SER A 357 -22.59 -8.33 26.64
C SER A 357 -21.47 -8.79 27.57
N ARG A 358 -20.28 -9.11 27.02
CA ARG A 358 -19.09 -9.48 27.79
C ARG A 358 -18.28 -8.29 28.30
N LEU A 359 -18.59 -7.07 27.84
CA LEU A 359 -17.93 -5.88 28.36
C LEU A 359 -18.50 -5.50 29.73
N HIS A 360 -17.64 -4.91 30.57
CA HIS A 360 -18.08 -4.26 31.79
C HIS A 360 -19.14 -3.20 31.48
N VAL A 361 -20.21 -3.15 32.28
CA VAL A 361 -21.38 -2.29 32.04
C VAL A 361 -21.01 -0.82 31.90
N CYS A 362 -20.13 -0.30 32.75
CA CYS A 362 -19.66 1.08 32.71
C CYS A 362 -18.95 1.42 31.39
N ILE A 363 -18.27 0.48 30.73
CA ILE A 363 -17.63 0.74 29.43
C ILE A 363 -18.71 1.01 28.38
N ARG A 364 -19.77 0.20 28.33
CA ARG A 364 -20.89 0.42 27.40
C ARG A 364 -21.62 1.73 27.71
N ASP A 365 -21.94 1.98 28.98
CA ASP A 365 -22.62 3.21 29.42
C ASP A 365 -21.80 4.45 29.04
N PHE A 366 -20.47 4.42 29.17
CA PHE A 366 -19.60 5.51 28.72
C PHE A 366 -19.73 5.84 27.23
N TYR A 367 -19.81 4.85 26.34
CA TYR A 367 -19.95 5.12 24.90
C TYR A 367 -21.37 5.55 24.51
N GLU A 368 -22.40 5.08 25.23
CA GLU A 368 -23.81 5.42 24.98
C GLU A 368 -24.24 6.75 25.63
N ARG A 369 -23.58 7.13 26.75
CA ARG A 369 -23.90 8.30 27.59
C ARG A 369 -22.68 9.12 27.94
N THR A 370 -21.78 9.30 26.98
CA THR A 370 -20.48 9.97 27.16
C THR A 370 -20.55 11.32 27.89
N LEU A 371 -21.64 12.08 27.73
CA LEU A 371 -21.83 13.39 28.38
C LEU A 371 -21.99 13.33 29.91
N THR A 372 -22.34 12.18 30.49
CA THR A 372 -22.43 11.98 31.95
C THR A 372 -21.09 11.71 32.61
N TYR A 373 -20.02 11.63 31.82
CA TYR A 373 -18.67 11.36 32.29
C TYR A 373 -17.78 12.59 32.13
N GLU A 374 -16.83 12.73 33.04
CA GLU A 374 -15.71 13.66 33.00
C GLU A 374 -14.44 12.87 32.67
N LEU A 375 -13.59 13.46 31.82
CA LEU A 375 -12.34 12.83 31.40
C LEU A 375 -11.17 13.73 31.76
N THR A 376 -10.19 13.15 32.46
CA THR A 376 -8.86 13.74 32.60
C THR A 376 -7.87 12.94 31.76
N ALA A 377 -6.95 13.62 31.08
CA ALA A 377 -5.96 12.98 30.24
C ALA A 377 -4.55 13.41 30.63
N ARG A 378 -3.66 12.42 30.70
CA ARG A 378 -2.23 12.62 30.86
C ARG A 378 -1.53 12.19 29.59
N VAL A 379 -0.87 13.13 28.93
CA VAL A 379 -0.15 12.89 27.67
C VAL A 379 1.33 12.64 27.93
N ARG A 380 1.89 11.65 27.25
CA ARG A 380 3.31 11.32 27.29
C ARG A 380 3.85 11.09 25.88
N TRP A 381 4.60 12.07 25.39
CA TRP A 381 5.45 12.00 24.22
C TRP A 381 6.72 11.20 24.53
N LEU A 382 6.99 10.17 23.74
CA LEU A 382 8.17 9.31 23.94
C LEU A 382 9.45 9.97 23.43
N ARG A 383 10.61 9.43 23.85
CA ARG A 383 11.94 10.01 23.59
C ARG A 383 12.17 10.21 22.08
N GLY A 384 12.64 11.40 21.70
CA GLY A 384 12.76 11.84 20.30
C GLY A 384 11.53 12.60 19.80
N PHE A 385 10.32 12.14 20.14
CA PHE A 385 9.07 12.81 19.76
C PHE A 385 8.67 13.95 20.70
N ALA A 386 9.18 13.98 21.93
CA ALA A 386 9.02 15.13 22.83
C ALA A 386 9.66 16.43 22.30
N PHE A 387 10.68 16.35 21.44
CA PHE A 387 11.21 17.52 20.76
C PHE A 387 10.29 17.95 19.60
N LEU A 388 9.85 16.98 18.79
CA LEU A 388 8.89 17.23 17.71
C LEU A 388 7.56 17.77 18.25
N SER A 389 7.19 17.42 19.49
CA SER A 389 5.98 17.93 20.12
C SER A 389 5.99 19.43 20.33
N ARG A 390 7.14 19.96 20.77
CA ARG A 390 7.36 21.40 20.93
C ARG A 390 7.30 22.16 19.61
N LEU A 391 7.69 21.52 18.51
CA LEU A 391 7.61 22.12 17.18
C LEU A 391 6.19 22.10 16.60
N TYR A 392 5.39 21.05 16.87
CA TYR A 392 4.01 21.00 16.37
C TYR A 392 3.05 21.86 17.22
N LYS A 393 3.31 22.01 18.52
CA LYS A 393 2.38 22.65 19.48
C LYS A 393 1.85 24.01 19.02
N PRO A 394 2.67 24.97 18.52
CA PRO A 394 2.16 26.25 18.04
C PRO A 394 1.21 26.12 16.85
N VAL A 395 1.45 25.13 16.00
CA VAL A 395 0.61 24.84 14.83
C VAL A 395 -0.72 24.22 15.29
N ALA A 396 -0.69 23.24 16.19
CA ALA A 396 -1.91 22.62 16.72
C ALA A 396 -2.76 23.60 17.53
N GLU A 397 -2.15 24.52 18.28
CA GLU A 397 -2.87 25.59 18.97
C GLU A 397 -3.55 26.56 18.01
N LYS A 398 -2.90 26.88 16.88
CA LYS A 398 -3.48 27.76 15.87
C LYS A 398 -4.62 27.11 15.10
N ILE A 399 -4.48 25.81 14.81
CA ILE A 399 -5.51 25.03 14.12
C ILE A 399 -6.66 24.69 15.07
N GLU A 400 -6.40 24.60 16.38
CA GLU A 400 -7.34 24.11 17.40
C GLU A 400 -7.86 22.70 17.07
N GLN A 401 -6.92 21.82 16.70
CA GLN A 401 -7.16 20.41 16.39
C GLN A 401 -5.92 19.60 16.77
N LEU A 402 -6.11 18.46 17.46
CA LEU A 402 -5.03 17.66 18.04
C LEU A 402 -4.09 18.50 18.94
N ASN A 403 -4.65 19.49 19.64
CA ASN A 403 -3.90 20.35 20.57
C ASN A 403 -3.67 19.62 21.90
N LEU A 404 -2.73 18.67 21.86
CA LEU A 404 -2.38 17.86 23.02
C LEU A 404 -1.33 18.57 23.90
N PRO A 405 -1.34 18.34 25.22
CA PRO A 405 -0.33 18.90 26.11
C PRO A 405 1.08 18.34 25.85
N LEU A 406 2.08 19.14 26.23
CA LEU A 406 3.47 18.71 26.29
C LEU A 406 3.74 17.84 27.54
N ASN A 407 4.91 17.22 27.64
CA ASN A 407 5.22 16.31 28.76
C ASN A 407 5.35 17.00 30.13
N ASP A 408 5.67 18.28 30.08
CA ASP A 408 5.92 19.20 31.19
C ASP A 408 4.64 19.93 31.64
N GLU A 409 3.52 19.73 30.94
CA GLU A 409 2.21 20.30 31.29
C GLU A 409 1.43 19.34 32.22
N GLU A 410 0.58 19.91 33.08
CA GLU A 410 -0.26 19.15 34.02
C GLU A 410 -1.36 18.34 33.33
N GLU A 411 -2.08 17.50 34.09
CA GLU A 411 -3.21 16.74 33.57
C GLU A 411 -4.29 17.66 33.01
N GLN A 412 -4.74 17.37 31.79
CA GLN A 412 -5.72 18.20 31.10
C GLN A 412 -7.12 17.70 31.44
N VAL A 413 -7.89 18.52 32.16
CA VAL A 413 -9.32 18.31 32.39
C VAL A 413 -10.07 18.72 31.12
N MET A 414 -10.88 17.82 30.58
CA MET A 414 -11.55 18.02 29.30
C MET A 414 -13.06 18.20 29.48
N GLU A 415 -13.58 19.33 29.02
CA GLU A 415 -15.01 19.51 28.84
C GLU A 415 -15.42 19.06 27.43
N GLY A 416 -16.43 18.20 27.35
CA GLY A 416 -16.89 17.61 26.10
C GLY A 416 -18.35 17.94 25.81
N THR A 417 -18.65 18.33 24.57
CA THR A 417 -20.02 18.41 24.04
C THR A 417 -20.15 17.52 22.81
N ILE A 418 -21.28 16.86 22.66
CA ILE A 418 -21.57 16.02 21.48
C ILE A 418 -22.76 16.61 20.73
N VAL A 419 -22.57 16.85 19.44
CA VAL A 419 -23.58 17.46 18.56
C VAL A 419 -23.87 16.57 17.35
N PRO A 420 -25.13 16.47 16.88
CA PRO A 420 -25.45 15.76 15.66
C PRO A 420 -24.89 16.50 14.43
N VAL A 421 -24.37 15.73 13.47
CA VAL A 421 -23.82 16.25 12.20
C VAL A 421 -24.66 15.75 11.03
N ASN A 422 -24.83 16.60 10.02
CA ASN A 422 -25.58 16.27 8.81
C ASN A 422 -24.92 15.06 8.10
N SER A 423 -25.61 13.92 8.16
CA SER A 423 -25.09 12.64 7.66
C SER A 423 -25.06 12.58 6.13
N GLU A 424 -26.01 13.23 5.43
CA GLU A 424 -26.02 13.28 3.96
C GLU A 424 -24.81 14.03 3.42
N ARG A 425 -24.46 15.16 4.07
CA ARG A 425 -23.30 15.96 3.70
C ARG A 425 -21.99 15.26 4.04
N ASP A 426 -21.90 14.61 5.21
CA ASP A 426 -20.71 13.85 5.62
C ASP A 426 -20.48 12.61 4.73
N GLY A 427 -21.56 11.96 4.29
CA GLY A 427 -21.53 10.75 3.47
C GLY A 427 -21.47 9.44 4.27
N ARG A 428 -21.39 9.51 5.60
CA ARG A 428 -21.55 8.37 6.51
C ARG A 428 -22.90 8.45 7.25
N GLN A 429 -23.31 7.37 7.89
CA GLN A 429 -24.61 7.29 8.56
C GLN A 429 -24.51 7.68 10.03
N ASN A 430 -25.56 8.35 10.53
CA ASN A 430 -25.74 8.62 11.95
C ASN A 430 -24.52 9.32 12.58
N VAL A 431 -24.04 10.36 11.91
CA VAL A 431 -22.81 11.07 12.28
C VAL A 431 -23.06 12.00 13.46
N ARG A 432 -22.12 12.02 14.41
CA ARG A 432 -22.11 12.97 15.53
C ARG A 432 -20.69 13.41 15.84
N ALA A 433 -20.51 14.66 16.23
CA ALA A 433 -19.20 15.19 16.54
C ALA A 433 -19.01 15.38 18.04
N TRP A 434 -17.88 14.91 18.54
CA TRP A 434 -17.42 15.21 19.88
C TRP A 434 -16.42 16.37 19.82
N ILE A 435 -16.80 17.49 20.44
CA ILE A 435 -15.99 18.68 20.58
C ILE A 435 -15.42 18.68 21.99
N ARG A 436 -14.09 18.67 22.12
CA ARG A 436 -13.41 18.70 23.42
C ARG A 436 -12.67 20.01 23.60
N LYS A 437 -12.88 20.66 24.73
CA LYS A 437 -12.18 21.88 25.16
C LYS A 437 -11.36 21.60 26.40
N ASP A 438 -10.26 22.32 26.52
CA ASP A 438 -9.47 22.38 27.73
C ASP A 438 -10.15 23.34 28.72
N CYS A 439 -10.46 22.87 29.92
CA CYS A 439 -11.12 23.69 30.95
C CYS A 439 -10.26 24.87 31.41
N VAL A 440 -8.93 24.76 31.34
CA VAL A 440 -7.98 25.78 31.81
C VAL A 440 -7.78 26.83 30.73
N THR A 441 -7.53 26.41 29.49
CA THR A 441 -7.20 27.34 28.40
C THR A 441 -8.40 27.80 27.58
N GLY A 442 -9.53 27.10 27.66
CA GLY A 442 -10.73 27.33 26.85
C GLY A 442 -10.56 26.95 25.36
N LYS A 443 -9.33 26.62 24.92
CA LYS A 443 -9.03 26.24 23.55
C LYS A 443 -9.58 24.86 23.24
N THR A 444 -9.94 24.65 21.97
CA THR A 444 -10.39 23.35 21.51
C THR A 444 -9.20 22.39 21.40
N ILE A 445 -9.34 21.23 22.03
CA ILE A 445 -8.36 20.13 21.97
C ILE A 445 -8.54 19.41 20.64
N PHE A 446 -9.77 19.00 20.35
CA PHE A 446 -10.15 18.47 19.05
C PHE A 446 -11.64 18.51 18.78
N VAL A 447 -11.96 18.37 17.49
CA VAL A 447 -13.29 18.03 16.97
C VAL A 447 -13.16 16.70 16.25
N ALA A 448 -13.97 15.70 16.62
CA ALA A 448 -13.95 14.37 16.01
C ALA A 448 -15.36 13.90 15.67
N ALA A 449 -15.61 13.58 14.39
CA ALA A 449 -16.88 13.11 13.88
C ALA A 449 -16.95 11.57 13.87
N TYR A 450 -17.70 11.03 14.81
CA TYR A 450 -17.95 9.62 15.02
C TYR A 450 -19.09 9.11 14.13
N SER A 451 -18.84 7.96 13.53
CA SER A 451 -19.76 7.15 12.76
C SER A 451 -19.32 5.70 12.90
N HIS A 452 -20.06 4.81 12.25
CA HIS A 452 -19.67 3.43 12.05
C HIS A 452 -19.85 3.04 10.58
N HIS A 453 -19.30 1.89 10.22
CA HIS A 453 -19.65 1.20 8.99
C HIS A 453 -19.40 -0.30 9.12
N THR A 454 -20.10 -1.10 8.33
CA THR A 454 -19.97 -2.56 8.35
C THR A 454 -19.37 -3.07 7.05
N TYR A 455 -18.40 -3.97 7.14
CA TYR A 455 -17.79 -4.64 6.00
C TYR A 455 -17.49 -6.11 6.36
N GLU A 456 -17.84 -7.05 5.48
CA GLU A 456 -17.65 -8.51 5.68
C GLU A 456 -18.09 -9.03 7.07
N ALA A 457 -19.22 -8.52 7.58
CA ALA A 457 -19.81 -8.82 8.90
C ALA A 457 -19.04 -8.31 10.13
N GLU A 458 -18.06 -7.43 9.92
CA GLU A 458 -17.44 -6.64 11.01
C GLU A 458 -17.93 -5.19 10.95
N THR A 459 -18.36 -4.66 12.09
CA THR A 459 -18.70 -3.23 12.25
C THR A 459 -17.50 -2.50 12.85
N TYR A 460 -17.02 -1.48 12.16
CA TYR A 460 -15.89 -0.66 12.58
C TYR A 460 -16.38 0.66 13.16
N MET A 461 -15.66 1.17 14.16
CA MET A 461 -15.81 2.54 14.60
C MET A 461 -15.02 3.44 13.66
N ASN A 462 -15.69 4.42 13.04
CA ASN A 462 -15.14 5.27 11.99
C ASN A 462 -15.15 6.73 12.48
N ILE A 463 -13.95 7.25 12.77
CA ILE A 463 -13.75 8.54 13.45
C ILE A 463 -13.01 9.46 12.51
N ALA A 464 -13.62 10.58 12.11
CA ALA A 464 -13.00 11.56 11.23
C ALA A 464 -12.64 12.83 11.99
N LEU A 465 -11.36 13.20 11.97
CA LEU A 465 -10.85 14.44 12.53
C LEU A 465 -10.60 15.43 11.38
N PRO A 466 -11.42 16.48 11.20
CA PRO A 466 -11.16 17.49 10.18
C PRO A 466 -9.79 18.13 10.40
N LEU A 467 -8.97 18.16 9.35
CA LEU A 467 -7.64 18.78 9.33
C LEU A 467 -7.53 19.69 8.10
N PRO A 468 -6.61 20.67 8.06
CA PRO A 468 -6.46 21.54 6.90
C PRO A 468 -6.25 20.73 5.61
N CYS A 469 -7.06 21.00 4.58
CA CYS A 469 -7.06 20.32 3.27
C CYS A 469 -7.66 18.91 3.23
N GLY A 470 -8.27 18.41 4.32
CA GLY A 470 -8.85 17.08 4.33
C GLY A 470 -9.39 16.64 5.70
N ASN A 471 -9.27 15.35 6.00
CA ASN A 471 -9.47 14.84 7.35
C ASN A 471 -8.59 13.63 7.61
N MET A 472 -8.26 13.42 8.89
CA MET A 472 -7.67 12.17 9.35
C MET A 472 -8.80 11.25 9.82
N THR A 473 -9.03 10.16 9.11
CA THR A 473 -10.02 9.14 9.49
C THR A 473 -9.33 7.95 10.15
N GLY A 474 -9.65 7.69 11.42
CA GLY A 474 -9.32 6.47 12.14
C GLY A 474 -10.47 5.45 12.00
N VAL A 475 -10.16 4.28 11.45
CA VAL A 475 -11.05 3.12 11.40
C VAL A 475 -10.55 2.11 12.42
N LEU A 476 -11.38 1.80 13.41
CA LEU A 476 -11.01 0.98 14.57
C LEU A 476 -11.85 -0.29 14.62
N ARG A 477 -11.18 -1.43 14.74
CA ARG A 477 -11.81 -2.72 15.09
C ARG A 477 -11.96 -2.80 16.61
N LEU A 478 -13.09 -3.36 17.05
CA LEU A 478 -13.37 -3.65 18.45
C LEU A 478 -12.95 -5.08 18.78
N MET A 479 -12.26 -5.24 19.91
CA MET A 479 -11.81 -6.52 20.44
C MET A 479 -12.00 -6.56 21.96
N HIS A 480 -12.13 -7.77 22.50
CA HIS A 480 -12.09 -8.00 23.94
C HIS A 480 -10.64 -8.02 24.44
N ASP A 481 -10.43 -7.61 25.68
CA ASP A 481 -9.21 -7.95 26.42
C ASP A 481 -9.32 -9.37 27.05
N GLU A 482 -8.41 -9.72 27.95
CA GLU A 482 -8.42 -11.02 28.66
C GLU A 482 -9.50 -11.11 29.75
N THR A 483 -10.15 -10.01 30.07
CA THR A 483 -11.19 -9.85 31.11
C THR A 483 -12.48 -9.35 30.45
N ASP A 484 -13.00 -8.20 30.91
CA ASP A 484 -14.24 -7.56 30.42
C ASP A 484 -13.97 -6.15 29.85
N GLY A 485 -12.73 -5.89 29.42
CA GLY A 485 -12.27 -4.63 28.85
C GLY A 485 -12.42 -4.55 27.33
N LEU A 486 -12.33 -3.33 26.81
CA LEU A 486 -12.50 -3.02 25.39
C LEU A 486 -11.17 -2.57 24.78
N ILE A 487 -10.80 -3.21 23.67
CA ILE A 487 -9.69 -2.78 22.82
C ILE A 487 -10.25 -2.23 21.52
N LEU A 488 -9.93 -0.97 21.20
CA LEU A 488 -10.15 -0.38 19.88
C LEU A 488 -8.82 -0.28 19.17
N THR A 489 -8.66 -0.88 17.99
CA THR A 489 -7.36 -0.85 17.30
C THR A 489 -7.48 -0.54 15.82
N SER A 490 -6.58 0.30 15.34
CA SER A 490 -6.37 0.55 13.91
C SER A 490 -5.32 -0.40 13.31
N VAL A 491 -4.71 -1.28 14.12
CA VAL A 491 -3.64 -2.19 13.70
C VAL A 491 -4.24 -3.37 12.95
N PRO A 492 -3.87 -3.60 11.68
CA PRO A 492 -4.50 -4.67 10.93
C PRO A 492 -4.20 -6.07 11.43
N GLY A 493 -5.23 -6.91 11.42
CA GLY A 493 -5.11 -8.31 11.84
C GLY A 493 -4.12 -9.10 10.97
N ASN A 494 -3.35 -10.02 11.59
CA ASN A 494 -2.39 -10.85 10.84
C ASN A 494 -3.06 -11.81 9.84
N ARG A 495 -4.32 -12.20 10.10
CA ARG A 495 -5.09 -13.19 9.32
C ARG A 495 -6.36 -12.65 8.68
N ILE A 496 -6.97 -11.61 9.23
CA ILE A 496 -8.31 -11.13 8.85
C ILE A 496 -8.16 -9.93 7.90
N LYS A 497 -8.94 -9.94 6.83
CA LYS A 497 -9.09 -8.80 5.93
C LYS A 497 -9.97 -7.76 6.64
N GLY A 498 -9.51 -6.54 6.77
CA GLY A 498 -10.33 -5.49 7.37
C GLY A 498 -9.89 -4.08 7.01
N ASP A 499 -10.65 -3.14 7.55
CA ASP A 499 -10.59 -1.71 7.22
C ASP A 499 -9.75 -0.91 8.21
N GLU A 500 -9.35 -1.55 9.30
CA GLU A 500 -8.71 -0.91 10.43
C GLU A 500 -7.44 -0.16 10.02
N GLY A 501 -7.35 1.11 10.39
CA GLY A 501 -6.26 1.97 9.97
C GLY A 501 -6.50 3.44 10.15
N ILE A 502 -5.42 4.20 10.02
CA ILE A 502 -5.46 5.66 10.02
C ILE A 502 -5.20 6.14 8.59
N TYR A 503 -6.13 6.94 8.07
CA TYR A 503 -6.13 7.44 6.70
C TYR A 503 -6.14 8.96 6.71
N TYR A 504 -5.44 9.56 5.76
CA TYR A 504 -5.66 10.95 5.41
C TYR A 504 -6.50 11.01 4.14
N VAL A 505 -7.63 11.69 4.20
CA VAL A 505 -8.63 11.76 3.15
C VAL A 505 -8.66 13.17 2.57
N PHE A 506 -8.35 13.27 1.28
CA PHE A 506 -8.54 14.47 0.47
C PHE A 506 -9.83 14.35 -0.35
N PRO A 507 -10.31 15.44 -0.99
CA PRO A 507 -11.51 15.39 -1.82
C PRO A 507 -11.48 14.37 -2.97
N TYR A 508 -10.31 14.13 -3.56
CA TYR A 508 -10.18 13.28 -4.77
C TYR A 508 -9.39 11.98 -4.56
N PHE A 509 -8.66 11.85 -3.45
CA PHE A 509 -7.86 10.68 -3.13
C PHE A 509 -7.66 10.55 -1.62
N PHE A 510 -7.18 9.39 -1.19
CA PHE A 510 -6.82 9.16 0.21
C PHE A 510 -5.51 8.38 0.25
N LEU A 511 -4.83 8.49 1.39
CA LEU A 511 -3.64 7.70 1.69
C LEU A 511 -3.78 7.08 3.08
N ARG A 512 -3.26 5.86 3.25
CA ARG A 512 -3.08 5.27 4.56
C ARG A 512 -1.81 5.85 5.18
N LEU A 513 -1.96 6.49 6.32
CA LEU A 513 -0.83 7.03 7.05
C LEU A 513 -0.01 5.90 7.66
N PRO A 514 1.31 6.08 7.86
CA PRO A 514 2.14 5.14 8.60
C PRO A 514 1.87 5.21 10.11
N LEU A 515 0.65 5.54 10.50
CA LEU A 515 0.19 5.66 11.87
C LEU A 515 -0.69 4.47 12.22
N ASN A 516 -0.56 3.99 13.45
CA ASN A 516 -1.55 3.12 14.05
C ASN A 516 -1.83 3.56 15.47
N GLU A 517 -3.01 3.18 15.97
CA GLU A 517 -3.41 3.43 17.33
C GLU A 517 -4.15 2.25 17.94
N THR A 518 -4.06 2.18 19.27
CA THR A 518 -4.83 1.24 20.07
C THR A 518 -5.29 1.95 21.34
N PHE A 519 -6.60 1.90 21.60
CA PHE A 519 -7.20 2.25 22.88
C PHE A 519 -7.44 0.96 23.65
N HIS A 520 -7.05 0.93 24.91
CA HIS A 520 -7.36 -0.14 25.84
C HIS A 520 -8.13 0.43 27.02
N VAL A 521 -9.44 0.21 27.04
CA VAL A 521 -10.38 0.70 28.06
C VAL A 521 -10.67 -0.41 29.04
N ARG A 522 -10.48 -0.13 30.33
CA ARG A 522 -10.61 -1.06 31.44
C ARG A 522 -11.46 -0.45 32.53
N SER A 523 -12.22 -1.27 33.25
CA SER A 523 -12.88 -0.85 34.48
C SER A 523 -11.86 -0.71 35.61
N GLY A 524 -12.04 0.33 36.43
CA GLY A 524 -11.29 0.61 37.64
C GLY A 524 -12.10 0.35 38.90
N GLU A 525 -11.58 0.84 40.03
CA GLU A 525 -12.29 0.88 41.31
C GLU A 525 -13.38 1.98 41.29
N GLU A 526 -14.44 1.81 42.10
CA GLU A 526 -15.51 2.82 42.28
C GLU A 526 -16.20 3.31 40.98
N GLU A 527 -16.56 2.40 40.07
CA GLU A 527 -17.21 2.72 38.78
C GLU A 527 -16.40 3.67 37.87
N SER A 528 -15.10 3.85 38.14
CA SER A 528 -14.21 4.59 37.25
C SER A 528 -13.77 3.72 36.06
N LEU A 529 -13.42 4.36 34.94
CA LEU A 529 -12.76 3.68 33.82
C LEU A 529 -11.37 4.29 33.59
N TYR A 530 -10.45 3.44 33.15
CA TYR A 530 -9.12 3.83 32.71
C TYR A 530 -8.97 3.47 31.24
N ALA A 531 -8.44 4.39 30.43
CA ALA A 531 -8.13 4.10 29.03
C ALA A 531 -6.68 4.46 28.71
N ASP A 532 -5.94 3.52 28.12
CA ASP A 532 -4.63 3.79 27.56
C ASP A 532 -4.72 3.85 26.04
N HIS A 533 -4.44 5.03 25.47
CA HIS A 533 -4.32 5.25 24.04
C HIS A 533 -2.85 5.29 23.66
N ARG A 534 -2.42 4.30 22.89
CA ARG A 534 -1.05 4.21 22.38
C ARG A 534 -1.05 4.45 20.89
N MET A 535 -0.12 5.25 20.41
CA MET A 535 0.04 5.55 18.99
C MET A 535 1.47 5.25 18.51
N TRP A 536 1.55 4.72 17.30
CA TRP A 536 2.79 4.36 16.62
C TRP A 536 2.90 5.08 15.29
N ILE A 537 4.13 5.46 14.92
CA ILE A 537 4.48 5.94 13.59
C ILE A 537 5.59 5.05 13.03
N PHE A 538 5.39 4.49 11.83
CA PHE A 538 6.27 3.44 11.26
C PHE A 538 6.51 2.25 12.21
N GLY A 539 5.55 1.95 13.10
CA GLY A 539 5.67 0.90 14.12
C GLY A 539 6.49 1.30 15.36
N ILE A 540 7.02 2.53 15.42
CA ILE A 540 7.72 3.07 16.58
C ILE A 540 6.70 3.78 17.46
N PRO A 541 6.55 3.42 18.75
CA PRO A 541 5.64 4.11 19.65
C PRO A 541 6.12 5.55 19.84
N PHE A 542 5.24 6.53 19.65
CA PHE A 542 5.61 7.95 19.76
C PHE A 542 4.80 8.71 20.81
N LEU A 543 3.58 8.26 21.10
CA LEU A 543 2.64 8.96 21.97
C LEU A 543 1.83 7.94 22.76
N THR A 544 1.71 8.19 24.07
CA THR A 544 0.78 7.50 24.96
C THR A 544 -0.07 8.52 25.67
N ILE A 545 -1.38 8.32 25.71
CA ILE A 545 -2.32 9.12 26.48
C ILE A 545 -3.04 8.19 27.45
N SER A 546 -2.96 8.48 28.74
CA SER A 546 -3.70 7.76 29.76
C SER A 546 -4.87 8.62 30.22
N TYR A 547 -6.07 8.07 30.15
CA TYR A 547 -7.31 8.72 30.53
C TYR A 547 -7.84 8.12 31.84
N CYS A 548 -8.31 8.99 32.74
CA CYS A 548 -9.19 8.62 33.83
C CYS A 548 -10.58 9.17 33.52
N ILE A 549 -11.59 8.30 33.56
CA ILE A 549 -12.96 8.60 33.18
C ILE A 549 -13.84 8.31 34.39
N LYS A 550 -14.52 9.34 34.89
CA LYS A 550 -15.38 9.23 36.08
C LYS A 550 -16.75 9.80 35.77
N HIS A 551 -17.79 9.32 36.45
CA HIS A 551 -19.09 9.98 36.38
C HIS A 551 -18.97 11.42 36.88
N LYS A 552 -19.61 12.35 36.18
CA LYS A 552 -19.76 13.73 36.67
C LYS A 552 -20.51 13.67 37.99
N LYS A 553 -20.00 14.35 39.01
CA LYS A 553 -20.76 14.55 40.24
C LYS A 553 -22.04 15.31 39.88
N PRO A 554 -23.22 14.90 40.40
CA PRO A 554 -24.43 15.69 40.22
C PRO A 554 -24.18 17.09 40.78
N SER A 555 -24.39 18.10 39.95
CA SER A 555 -24.28 19.52 40.27
C SER A 555 -25.38 19.97 41.21
#